data_AF-A0A1S2YQ67-F1
#
_entry.id   AF-A0A1S2YQ67-F1
#
_cell.length_a   1.000
_cell.length_b   1.000
_cell.length_c   1.000
_cell.angle_alpha   90.00
_cell.angle_beta   90.00
_cell.angle_gamma   90.00
#
_symmetry.space_group_name_H-M   'P 1'
#
loop_
_entity.id
_entity.type
_entity.pdbx_description
1 polymer ?
#
loop_
_entity_poly.entity_id
_entity_poly.type
_entity_poly.pdbx_seq_one_letter_code
_entity_poly.pdbx_strand_id
1 'polypeptide(L)'
;MGVSPDILEEALALASLSTNVDGYISICGYGSLLSEKSARSTFPQLTNFRTARLTGFRRLFSIVGSFFFTHQIANLETQEIAGLSVEPCQGETIIVTVFDIHKTQVVPETLDGKPFTNPAVLCASYTDEEFFKFKCSEGREIYFQQYGECNIHKIWRDDVLPCRVYLRHCVLAAKSLGDEAYSNFLDHTFLADRKTTIQQYLEKMGTSIMEEEPPESLKTRYGG
;
A
#
# COMPACT_ATOMS: atom_id res chain seq x y z
N MET A 1 -16.33 9.42 -5.99
CA MET A 1 -15.11 9.73 -5.21
C MET A 1 -14.07 8.68 -5.57
N GLY A 2 -13.17 9.01 -6.49
CA GLY A 2 -12.23 8.05 -7.07
C GLY A 2 -11.03 7.83 -6.17
N VAL A 3 -10.67 6.56 -6.00
CA VAL A 3 -9.47 6.08 -5.31
C VAL A 3 -8.20 6.65 -6.03
N SER A 4 -7.16 7.09 -5.30
CA SER A 4 -5.91 7.63 -5.90
C SER A 4 -5.21 6.60 -6.79
N PRO A 5 -4.54 6.94 -7.90
CA PRO A 5 -3.82 5.96 -8.73
C PRO A 5 -2.76 5.18 -7.95
N ASP A 6 -2.13 5.83 -6.96
CA ASP A 6 -1.12 5.22 -6.08
C ASP A 6 -1.68 4.11 -5.19
N ILE A 7 -2.99 4.13 -4.96
CA ILE A 7 -3.71 3.11 -4.20
C ILE A 7 -3.97 1.87 -5.06
N LEU A 8 -4.10 2.04 -6.38
CA LEU A 8 -4.33 0.93 -7.28
C LEU A 8 -3.05 0.11 -7.48
N GLU A 9 -1.87 0.74 -7.50
CA GLU A 9 -0.57 0.04 -7.53
C GLU A 9 -0.34 -0.84 -6.28
N GLU A 10 -0.63 -0.32 -5.07
CA GLU A 10 -0.60 -1.14 -3.83
C GLU A 10 -1.69 -2.23 -3.83
N ALA A 11 -2.89 -1.95 -4.36
CA ALA A 11 -3.99 -2.92 -4.44
C ALA A 11 -3.78 -4.01 -5.52
N LEU A 12 -3.09 -3.69 -6.62
CA LEU A 12 -2.78 -4.62 -7.72
C LEU A 12 -1.71 -5.64 -7.32
N ALA A 13 -0.84 -5.32 -6.37
CA ALA A 13 0.09 -6.29 -5.77
C ALA A 13 -0.60 -7.29 -4.80
N LEU A 14 -1.88 -7.10 -4.47
CA LEU A 14 -2.54 -7.73 -3.31
C LEU A 14 -3.63 -8.77 -3.60
N ALA A 15 -3.98 -9.04 -4.86
CA ALA A 15 -5.13 -9.89 -5.16
C ALA A 15 -4.75 -11.38 -5.37
N SER A 16 -4.41 -12.09 -4.29
CA SER A 16 -4.51 -13.56 -4.27
C SER A 16 -5.93 -13.95 -3.85
N LEU A 17 -6.83 -14.12 -4.82
CA LEU A 17 -8.24 -14.45 -4.57
C LEU A 17 -8.39 -15.82 -3.88
N SER A 18 -9.14 -15.85 -2.77
CA SER A 18 -9.98 -17.00 -2.45
C SER A 18 -11.31 -16.57 -1.83
N THR A 19 -12.32 -17.37 -2.10
CA THR A 19 -13.76 -17.11 -2.01
C THR A 19 -14.27 -16.96 -0.57
N ASN A 20 -15.03 -15.89 -0.27
CA ASN A 20 -16.28 -16.06 0.49
C ASN A 20 -17.28 -14.88 0.40
N VAL A 21 -18.55 -15.27 0.60
CA VAL A 21 -19.85 -14.60 0.87
C VAL A 21 -20.17 -13.19 0.31
N ASP A 22 -21.34 -13.07 -0.32
CA ASP A 22 -22.14 -11.86 -0.57
C ASP A 22 -21.41 -10.60 -1.05
N GLY A 23 -20.68 -10.69 -2.15
CA GLY A 23 -20.26 -9.47 -2.85
C GLY A 23 -19.20 -8.62 -2.15
N TYR A 24 -18.50 -9.13 -1.14
CA TYR A 24 -17.33 -8.46 -0.55
C TYR A 24 -16.03 -9.24 -0.80
N ILE A 25 -14.88 -8.54 -0.81
CA ILE A 25 -13.54 -9.12 -0.66
C ILE A 25 -12.87 -8.54 0.58
N SER A 26 -12.07 -9.35 1.26
CA SER A 26 -11.20 -8.88 2.34
C SER A 26 -9.82 -8.50 1.79
N ILE A 27 -9.28 -7.37 2.27
CA ILE A 27 -7.95 -6.86 1.96
C ILE A 27 -7.09 -6.94 3.22
N CYS A 28 -5.84 -7.38 3.08
CA CYS A 28 -4.85 -7.34 4.16
C CYS A 28 -3.99 -6.06 4.07
N GLY A 29 -4.08 -5.20 5.08
CA GLY A 29 -3.20 -4.03 5.24
C GLY A 29 -1.95 -4.40 6.04
N TYR A 30 -0.76 -4.21 5.45
CA TYR A 30 0.52 -4.59 6.09
C TYR A 30 1.49 -3.40 6.29
N GLY A 31 1.22 -2.25 5.66
CA GLY A 31 2.01 -1.02 5.78
C GLY A 31 1.15 0.17 6.21
N SER A 32 1.02 1.18 5.35
CA SER A 32 0.18 2.35 5.63
C SER A 32 -1.27 1.99 6.01
N LEU A 33 -1.81 0.93 5.42
CA LEU A 33 -3.17 0.42 5.69
C LEU A 33 -3.34 -0.24 7.07
N LEU A 34 -2.29 -0.35 7.88
CA LEU A 34 -2.42 -0.64 9.32
C LEU A 34 -3.20 0.46 10.04
N SER A 35 -3.17 1.71 9.53
CA SER A 35 -3.99 2.81 10.03
C SER A 35 -5.36 2.77 9.37
N GLU A 36 -6.43 2.70 10.17
CA GLU A 36 -7.80 2.74 9.65
C GLU A 36 -8.08 4.06 8.91
N LYS A 37 -7.49 5.17 9.37
CA LYS A 37 -7.61 6.48 8.70
C LYS A 37 -7.00 6.42 7.30
N SER A 38 -5.79 5.86 7.16
CA SER A 38 -5.14 5.66 5.86
C SER A 38 -5.90 4.68 4.99
N ALA A 39 -6.42 3.60 5.59
CA ALA A 39 -7.25 2.63 4.90
C ALA A 39 -8.55 3.26 4.40
N ARG A 40 -9.21 4.14 5.16
CA ARG A 40 -10.44 4.85 4.75
C ARG A 40 -10.18 5.98 3.74
N SER A 41 -9.04 6.66 3.82
CA SER A 41 -8.61 7.57 2.75
C SER A 41 -8.48 6.83 1.42
N THR A 42 -8.12 5.55 1.49
CA THR A 42 -7.85 4.66 0.37
C THR A 42 -9.12 3.97 -0.14
N PHE A 43 -9.91 3.43 0.78
CA PHE A 43 -11.17 2.73 0.59
C PHE A 43 -12.24 3.37 1.49
N PRO A 44 -12.86 4.50 1.08
CA PRO A 44 -13.79 5.25 1.93
C PRO A 44 -14.97 4.43 2.46
N GLN A 45 -15.39 3.42 1.70
CA GLN A 45 -16.52 2.54 2.01
C GLN A 45 -16.08 1.21 2.65
N LEU A 46 -14.84 1.09 3.14
CA LEU A 46 -14.42 -0.13 3.83
C LEU A 46 -15.27 -0.38 5.08
N THR A 47 -15.47 -1.66 5.35
CA THR A 47 -16.20 -2.16 6.52
C THR A 47 -15.37 -3.22 7.24
N ASN A 48 -15.77 -3.59 8.45
CA ASN A 48 -15.16 -4.69 9.23
C ASN A 48 -13.63 -4.58 9.40
N PHE A 49 -13.13 -3.38 9.68
CA PHE A 49 -11.71 -3.18 9.97
C PHE A 49 -11.33 -3.89 11.27
N ARG A 50 -10.37 -4.81 11.19
CA ARG A 50 -9.96 -5.69 12.30
C ARG A 50 -8.49 -6.06 12.19
N THR A 51 -7.86 -6.41 13.30
CA THR A 51 -6.46 -6.89 13.32
C THR A 51 -6.43 -8.41 13.16
N ALA A 52 -5.45 -8.95 12.44
CA ALA A 52 -5.25 -10.37 12.23
C ALA A 52 -3.77 -10.74 12.18
N ARG A 53 -3.48 -12.04 12.31
CA ARG A 53 -2.14 -12.63 12.12
C ARG A 53 -2.07 -13.32 10.77
N LEU A 54 -0.99 -13.09 10.03
CA LEU A 54 -0.69 -13.73 8.75
C LEU A 54 0.65 -14.48 8.87
N THR A 55 0.60 -15.80 8.77
CA THR A 55 1.76 -16.69 8.90
C THR A 55 2.36 -17.02 7.54
N GLY A 56 3.67 -17.25 7.48
CA GLY A 56 4.37 -17.66 6.25
C GLY A 56 4.77 -16.49 5.35
N PHE A 57 4.70 -15.26 5.86
CA PHE A 57 5.05 -14.03 5.15
C PHE A 57 5.85 -13.10 6.04
N ARG A 58 6.70 -12.27 5.43
CA ARG A 58 7.41 -11.17 6.11
C ARG A 58 7.27 -9.87 5.35
N ARG A 59 7.44 -8.76 6.07
CA ARG A 59 7.45 -7.40 5.50
C ARG A 59 8.88 -6.96 5.18
N LEU A 60 9.07 -6.27 4.06
CA LEU A 60 10.35 -5.66 3.70
C LEU A 60 10.17 -4.29 3.05
N PHE A 61 11.07 -3.37 3.39
CA PHE A 61 11.16 -2.07 2.71
C PHE A 61 11.98 -2.22 1.43
N SER A 62 11.32 -2.48 0.31
CA SER A 62 11.99 -2.81 -0.97
C SER A 62 11.28 -2.30 -2.22
N ILE A 63 10.05 -1.80 -2.10
CA ILE A 63 9.31 -1.29 -3.26
C ILE A 63 9.59 0.20 -3.44
N VAL A 64 9.97 0.61 -4.64
CA VAL A 64 10.18 2.01 -5.01
C VAL A 64 9.02 2.45 -5.89
N GLY A 65 8.19 3.36 -5.38
CA GLY A 65 7.04 3.91 -6.09
C GLY A 65 7.23 5.38 -6.42
N SER A 66 6.71 5.82 -7.58
CA SER A 66 6.72 7.21 -8.03
C SER A 66 6.09 8.17 -7.01
N PHE A 67 5.13 7.69 -6.21
CA PHE A 67 4.43 8.47 -5.17
C PHE A 67 5.36 9.26 -4.26
N PHE A 68 6.45 8.66 -3.78
CA PHE A 68 7.38 9.34 -2.86
C PHE A 68 8.16 10.45 -3.54
N PHE A 69 8.43 10.32 -4.84
CA PHE A 69 9.12 11.34 -5.63
C PHE A 69 8.17 12.50 -5.96
N THR A 70 6.96 12.19 -6.40
CA THR A 70 5.94 13.20 -6.72
C THR A 70 5.58 14.06 -5.50
N HIS A 71 5.59 13.46 -4.30
CA HIS A 71 5.32 14.17 -3.06
C HIS A 71 6.58 14.70 -2.34
N GLN A 72 7.75 14.58 -2.98
CA GLN A 72 9.02 15.11 -2.48
C GLN A 72 9.39 14.61 -1.08
N ILE A 73 9.08 13.33 -0.78
CA ILE A 73 9.44 12.64 0.46
C ILE A 73 10.47 11.53 0.25
N ALA A 74 10.89 11.29 -0.99
CA ALA A 74 11.98 10.41 -1.35
C ALA A 74 13.33 11.15 -1.20
N ASN A 75 14.31 10.54 -0.52
CA ASN A 75 15.68 11.04 -0.49
C ASN A 75 16.60 10.21 -1.39
N LEU A 76 16.92 10.74 -2.56
CA LEU A 76 17.78 10.07 -3.54
C LEU A 76 19.25 10.01 -3.11
N GLU A 77 19.74 10.99 -2.35
CA GLU A 77 21.14 11.04 -1.90
C GLU A 77 21.43 9.88 -0.93
N THR A 78 20.50 9.61 -0.02
CA THR A 78 20.61 8.55 0.99
C THR A 78 19.97 7.22 0.57
N GLN A 79 19.28 7.18 -0.57
CA GLN A 79 18.44 6.06 -1.02
C GLN A 79 17.27 5.73 -0.06
N GLU A 80 16.83 6.66 0.79
CA GLU A 80 15.61 6.52 1.63
C GLU A 80 14.35 6.73 0.77
N ILE A 81 14.07 5.76 -0.09
CA ILE A 81 13.05 5.82 -1.15
C ILE A 81 12.12 4.60 -1.17
N ALA A 82 12.27 3.68 -0.22
CA ALA A 82 11.53 2.42 -0.20
C ALA A 82 10.24 2.50 0.61
N GLY A 83 9.21 1.84 0.10
CA GLY A 83 7.96 1.52 0.79
C GLY A 83 7.91 0.04 1.13
N LEU A 84 6.80 -0.41 1.70
CA LEU A 84 6.64 -1.78 2.15
C LEU A 84 6.14 -2.71 1.04
N SER A 85 6.72 -3.90 1.00
CA SER A 85 6.18 -5.07 0.32
C SER A 85 6.16 -6.27 1.29
N VAL A 86 5.54 -7.35 0.83
CA VAL A 86 5.47 -8.63 1.55
C VAL A 86 5.91 -9.76 0.63
N GLU A 87 6.68 -10.69 1.16
CA GLU A 87 7.11 -11.89 0.43
C GLU A 87 6.91 -13.16 1.27
N PRO A 88 6.74 -14.34 0.63
CA PRO A 88 6.68 -15.60 1.36
C PRO A 88 7.95 -15.86 2.17
N CYS A 89 7.80 -16.23 3.44
CA CYS A 89 8.91 -16.59 4.32
C CYS A 89 8.42 -17.58 5.39
N GLN A 90 8.86 -18.83 5.29
CA GLN A 90 8.46 -19.88 6.22
C GLN A 90 8.95 -19.58 7.64
N GLY A 91 8.10 -19.82 8.64
CA GLY A 91 8.41 -19.54 10.04
C GLY A 91 8.15 -18.09 10.49
N GLU A 92 7.95 -17.16 9.55
CA GLU A 92 7.62 -15.76 9.87
C GLU A 92 6.13 -15.56 10.10
N THR A 93 5.78 -14.57 10.91
CA THR A 93 4.39 -14.15 11.14
C THR A 93 4.33 -12.64 11.26
N ILE A 94 3.42 -12.03 10.51
CA ILE A 94 3.17 -10.59 10.57
C ILE A 94 1.75 -10.30 11.05
N ILE A 95 1.62 -9.22 11.83
CA ILE A 95 0.33 -8.66 12.21
C ILE A 95 -0.10 -7.65 11.15
N VAL A 96 -1.31 -7.86 10.64
CA VAL A 96 -1.94 -7.09 9.58
C VAL A 96 -3.29 -6.59 10.04
N THR A 97 -3.83 -5.62 9.31
CA THR A 97 -5.26 -5.30 9.38
C THR A 97 -5.97 -6.04 8.26
N VAL A 98 -7.25 -6.34 8.48
CA VAL A 98 -8.14 -6.92 7.49
C VAL A 98 -9.39 -6.06 7.45
N PHE A 99 -9.85 -5.73 6.25
CA PHE A 99 -11.09 -4.99 6.06
C PHE A 99 -11.76 -5.42 4.77
N ASP A 100 -13.07 -5.23 4.69
CA ASP A 100 -13.88 -5.72 3.59
C ASP A 100 -14.30 -4.56 2.69
N ILE A 101 -14.16 -4.76 1.38
CA ILE A 101 -14.63 -3.83 0.34
C ILE A 101 -15.63 -4.52 -0.58
N HIS A 102 -16.59 -3.76 -1.09
CA HIS A 102 -17.62 -4.29 -1.98
C HIS A 102 -17.04 -4.62 -3.37
N LYS A 103 -17.30 -5.83 -3.86
CA LYS A 103 -17.10 -6.26 -5.25
C LYS A 103 -18.12 -5.51 -6.11
N THR A 104 -17.68 -4.71 -7.08
CA THR A 104 -18.59 -4.23 -8.13
C THR A 104 -19.13 -5.45 -8.91
N GLN A 105 -20.36 -5.84 -8.62
CA GLN A 105 -21.04 -6.92 -9.33
C GLN A 105 -21.65 -6.36 -10.61
N VAL A 106 -21.47 -7.07 -11.72
CA VAL A 106 -22.12 -6.79 -13.00
C VAL A 106 -22.94 -8.02 -13.42
N VAL A 107 -24.01 -7.83 -14.18
CA VAL A 107 -24.74 -8.93 -14.81
C VAL A 107 -24.34 -8.94 -16.29
N PRO A 108 -23.45 -9.83 -16.74
CA PRO A 108 -23.10 -9.93 -18.14
C PRO A 108 -24.28 -10.49 -18.94
N GLU A 109 -24.28 -10.24 -20.25
CA GLU A 109 -25.25 -10.83 -21.18
C GLU A 109 -24.56 -11.90 -22.05
N THR A 110 -25.31 -12.90 -22.50
CA THR A 110 -24.88 -13.78 -23.59
C THR A 110 -24.70 -12.96 -24.87
N LEU A 111 -23.95 -13.47 -25.84
CA LEU A 111 -23.75 -12.76 -27.12
C LEU A 111 -25.05 -12.50 -27.89
N ASP A 112 -26.14 -13.16 -27.49
CA ASP A 112 -27.49 -12.99 -28.04
C ASP A 112 -28.35 -12.01 -27.21
N GLY A 113 -27.74 -11.30 -26.26
CA GLY A 113 -28.38 -10.27 -25.42
C GLY A 113 -29.23 -10.81 -24.27
N LYS A 114 -29.02 -12.06 -23.83
CA LYS A 114 -29.74 -12.61 -22.65
C LYS A 114 -28.92 -12.39 -21.39
N PRO A 115 -29.43 -11.72 -20.35
CA PRO A 115 -28.70 -11.58 -19.10
C PRO A 115 -28.41 -12.95 -18.48
N PHE A 116 -27.19 -13.12 -17.97
CA PHE A 116 -26.83 -14.31 -17.20
C PHE A 116 -27.65 -14.36 -15.91
N THR A 117 -28.01 -15.57 -15.48
CA THR A 117 -28.79 -15.78 -14.26
C THR A 117 -28.01 -15.52 -12.97
N ASN A 118 -26.68 -15.46 -13.05
CA ASN A 118 -25.79 -15.24 -11.92
C ASN A 118 -25.00 -13.92 -12.10
N PRO A 119 -24.91 -13.05 -11.07
CA PRO A 119 -24.00 -11.91 -11.07
C PRO A 119 -22.54 -12.35 -11.23
N ALA A 120 -21.76 -11.57 -11.98
CA ALA A 120 -20.33 -11.77 -12.17
C ALA A 120 -19.51 -10.66 -11.51
N VAL A 121 -18.25 -10.95 -11.23
CA VAL A 121 -17.28 -9.94 -10.78
C VAL A 121 -16.55 -9.42 -12.00
N LEU A 122 -16.59 -8.11 -12.23
CA LEU A 122 -15.79 -7.46 -13.26
C LEU A 122 -14.71 -6.60 -12.61
N CYS A 123 -13.46 -7.03 -12.75
CA CYS A 123 -12.31 -6.15 -12.56
C CYS A 123 -12.24 -5.21 -13.78
N ALA A 124 -13.07 -4.17 -13.78
CA ALA A 124 -13.09 -3.20 -14.86
C ALA A 124 -11.89 -2.25 -14.72
N SER A 125 -11.13 -2.07 -15.80
CA SER A 125 -10.26 -0.91 -15.96
C SER A 125 -11.11 0.37 -15.98
N TYR A 126 -10.52 1.49 -15.60
CA TYR A 126 -11.08 2.79 -16.00
C TYR A 126 -10.98 2.92 -17.52
N THR A 127 -11.91 3.64 -18.15
CA THR A 127 -11.67 4.11 -19.51
C THR A 127 -10.58 5.18 -19.48
N ASP A 128 -9.79 5.27 -20.53
CA ASP A 128 -8.78 6.32 -20.70
C ASP A 128 -9.40 7.71 -20.47
N GLU A 129 -10.63 7.96 -20.95
CA GLU A 129 -11.33 9.23 -20.78
C GLU A 129 -11.73 9.53 -19.32
N GLU A 130 -12.15 8.54 -18.55
CA GLU A 130 -12.41 8.70 -17.11
C GLU A 130 -11.12 8.84 -16.31
N PHE A 131 -10.07 8.13 -16.69
CA PHE A 131 -8.73 8.30 -16.14
C PHE A 131 -8.23 9.74 -16.39
N PHE A 132 -8.27 10.24 -17.64
CA PHE A 132 -7.80 11.59 -17.97
C PHE A 132 -8.68 12.69 -17.35
N LYS A 133 -10.00 12.56 -17.36
CA LYS A 133 -10.93 13.56 -16.80
C LYS A 133 -10.78 13.76 -15.29
N PHE A 134 -10.45 12.70 -14.55
CA PHE A 134 -10.33 12.77 -13.08
C PHE A 134 -8.88 12.76 -12.57
N LYS A 135 -7.89 12.38 -13.40
CA LYS A 135 -6.47 12.23 -12.99
C LYS A 135 -5.46 13.08 -13.78
N CYS A 136 -5.79 13.57 -14.97
CA CYS A 136 -4.88 14.39 -15.78
C CYS A 136 -5.63 15.55 -16.42
N SER A 137 -5.85 16.63 -15.67
CA SER A 137 -6.33 17.89 -16.26
C SER A 137 -5.33 18.51 -17.26
N GLU A 138 -4.09 18.00 -17.34
CA GLU A 138 -2.98 18.61 -18.09
C GLU A 138 -2.22 17.65 -19.04
N GLY A 139 -2.87 16.59 -19.54
CA GLY A 139 -2.40 15.87 -20.75
C GLY A 139 -1.43 14.69 -20.56
N ARG A 140 -1.22 13.95 -21.66
CA ARG A 140 -0.55 12.63 -21.73
C ARG A 140 0.98 12.67 -21.54
N GLU A 141 1.63 13.80 -21.77
CA GLU A 141 3.09 13.95 -21.60
C GLU A 141 3.57 13.75 -20.15
N ILE A 142 2.77 14.12 -19.15
CA ILE A 142 3.17 14.08 -17.72
C ILE A 142 3.37 12.63 -17.23
N TYR A 143 2.64 11.66 -17.78
CA TYR A 143 2.80 10.24 -17.43
C TYR A 143 4.18 9.70 -17.83
N PHE A 144 4.68 10.06 -19.02
CA PHE A 144 6.01 9.65 -19.47
C PHE A 144 7.13 10.43 -18.75
N GLN A 145 6.89 11.69 -18.39
CA GLN A 145 7.83 12.47 -17.56
C GLN A 145 7.95 11.94 -16.13
N GLN A 146 6.84 11.57 -15.47
CA GLN A 146 6.85 11.11 -14.08
C GLN A 146 7.66 9.83 -13.84
N TYR A 147 7.69 8.89 -14.78
CA TYR A 147 8.48 7.65 -14.65
C TYR A 147 9.89 7.76 -15.27
N GLY A 148 10.05 8.55 -16.33
CA GLY A 148 11.34 8.76 -16.99
C GLY A 148 12.30 9.66 -16.21
N GLU A 149 11.78 10.69 -15.53
CA GLU A 149 12.60 11.66 -14.78
C GLU A 149 13.07 11.13 -13.41
N CYS A 150 12.40 10.11 -12.85
CA CYS A 150 12.72 9.56 -11.52
C CYS A 150 13.79 8.44 -11.54
N ASN A 151 14.32 8.06 -12.71
CA ASN A 151 15.38 7.05 -12.88
C ASN A 151 15.07 5.67 -12.20
N ILE A 152 13.79 5.30 -12.09
CA ILE A 152 13.34 4.03 -11.48
C ILE A 152 13.37 2.93 -12.54
N HIS A 153 14.52 2.27 -12.69
CA HIS A 153 14.70 1.15 -13.64
C HIS A 153 14.26 -0.22 -13.07
N LYS A 154 13.95 -0.28 -11.77
CA LYS A 154 13.51 -1.49 -11.05
C LYS A 154 12.65 -1.11 -9.84
N ILE A 155 11.44 -1.70 -9.75
CA ILE A 155 10.46 -1.43 -8.69
C ILE A 155 10.83 -2.14 -7.38
N TRP A 156 11.22 -3.43 -7.42
CA TRP A 156 11.69 -4.17 -6.25
C TRP A 156 13.21 -4.17 -6.16
N ARG A 157 13.73 -3.53 -5.12
CA ARG A 157 15.14 -3.27 -4.93
C ARG A 157 15.62 -3.80 -3.59
N ASP A 158 16.89 -4.20 -3.57
CA ASP A 158 17.57 -4.77 -2.40
C ASP A 158 18.60 -3.79 -1.81
N ASP A 159 18.76 -2.63 -2.46
CA ASP A 159 19.80 -1.62 -2.25
C ASP A 159 19.22 -0.25 -1.84
N VAL A 160 18.02 -0.26 -1.24
CA VAL A 160 17.27 0.95 -0.85
C VAL A 160 16.94 0.95 0.64
N LEU A 161 16.77 2.14 1.20
CA LEU A 161 16.39 2.36 2.58
C LEU A 161 14.93 2.84 2.69
N PRO A 162 14.27 2.68 3.84
CA PRO A 162 12.91 3.13 4.05
C PRO A 162 12.77 4.64 3.81
N CYS A 163 11.75 5.06 3.05
CA CYS A 163 11.33 6.45 3.05
C CYS A 163 10.94 6.84 4.49
N ARG A 164 11.59 7.87 5.04
CA ARG A 164 11.53 8.22 6.47
C ARG A 164 10.10 8.54 6.92
N VAL A 165 9.42 9.41 6.18
CA VAL A 165 8.02 9.81 6.44
C VAL A 165 7.09 8.60 6.42
N TYR A 166 7.27 7.71 5.44
CA TYR A 166 6.43 6.52 5.29
C TYR A 166 6.71 5.50 6.41
N LEU A 167 7.98 5.25 6.74
CA LEU A 167 8.37 4.37 7.83
C LEU A 167 7.78 4.85 9.16
N ARG A 168 7.94 6.14 9.48
CA ARG A 168 7.36 6.72 10.70
C ARG A 168 5.87 6.47 10.78
N HIS A 169 5.13 6.75 9.71
CA HIS A 169 3.69 6.51 9.68
C HIS A 169 3.36 5.04 9.95
N CYS A 170 4.05 4.10 9.30
CA CYS A 170 3.79 2.66 9.51
C CYS A 170 4.08 2.23 10.96
N VAL A 171 5.13 2.77 11.58
CA VAL A 171 5.46 2.52 13.00
C VAL A 171 4.36 3.04 13.93
N LEU A 172 3.87 4.26 13.69
CA LEU A 172 2.77 4.85 14.45
C LEU A 172 1.45 4.09 14.26
N ALA A 173 1.15 3.69 13.02
CA ALA A 173 -0.02 2.89 12.69
C ALA A 173 0.01 1.54 13.42
N ALA A 174 1.15 0.81 13.37
CA ALA A 174 1.32 -0.43 14.12
C ALA A 174 1.16 -0.21 15.63
N LYS A 175 1.73 0.88 16.17
CA LYS A 175 1.58 1.24 17.59
C LYS A 175 0.13 1.46 18.00
N SER A 176 -0.66 2.10 17.15
CA SER A 176 -2.09 2.33 17.42
C SER A 176 -2.93 1.06 17.50
N LEU A 177 -2.45 -0.06 16.93
CA LEU A 177 -3.10 -1.37 17.00
C LEU A 177 -2.77 -2.13 18.30
N GLY A 178 -1.85 -1.62 19.12
CA GLY A 178 -1.44 -2.17 20.40
C GLY A 178 -0.01 -2.74 20.42
N ASP A 179 0.48 -3.06 21.61
CA ASP A 179 1.88 -3.43 21.86
C ASP A 179 2.32 -4.67 21.05
N GLU A 180 1.43 -5.64 20.88
CA GLU A 180 1.72 -6.85 20.09
C GLU A 180 1.99 -6.52 18.62
N ALA A 181 1.15 -5.67 18.01
CA ALA A 181 1.31 -5.21 16.63
C ALA A 181 2.55 -4.34 16.47
N TYR A 182 2.84 -3.50 17.47
CA TYR A 182 4.02 -2.66 17.52
C TYR A 182 5.31 -3.47 17.55
N SER A 183 5.47 -4.37 18.52
CA SER A 183 6.64 -5.25 18.62
C SER A 183 6.80 -6.10 17.37
N ASN A 184 5.70 -6.68 16.87
CA ASN A 184 5.76 -7.45 15.63
C ASN A 184 6.20 -6.62 14.42
N PHE A 185 5.78 -5.36 14.31
CA PHE A 185 6.23 -4.48 13.23
C PHE A 185 7.72 -4.20 13.32
N LEU A 186 8.26 -3.95 14.52
CA LEU A 186 9.68 -3.67 14.70
C LEU A 186 10.57 -4.89 14.43
N ASP A 187 10.12 -6.07 14.86
CA ASP A 187 10.95 -7.28 14.89
C ASP A 187 10.78 -8.14 13.62
N HIS A 188 9.61 -8.08 12.97
CA HIS A 188 9.26 -8.89 11.79
C HIS A 188 9.03 -8.05 10.52
N THR A 189 9.65 -6.86 10.48
CA THR A 189 9.79 -6.04 9.27
C THR A 189 11.26 -5.78 9.03
N PHE A 190 11.70 -5.93 7.79
CA PHE A 190 13.10 -5.90 7.41
C PHE A 190 13.41 -4.77 6.43
N LEU A 191 14.68 -4.39 6.35
CA LEU A 191 15.18 -3.60 5.23
C LEU A 191 15.21 -4.45 3.94
N ALA A 192 15.52 -3.79 2.83
CA ALA A 192 15.69 -4.41 1.51
C ALA A 192 16.72 -5.57 1.52
N ASP A 193 17.66 -5.53 2.46
CA ASP A 193 18.70 -6.54 2.69
C ASP A 193 18.17 -7.86 3.29
N ARG A 194 16.90 -7.91 3.71
CA ARG A 194 16.21 -9.07 4.31
C ARG A 194 16.81 -9.59 5.61
N LYS A 195 17.67 -8.80 6.26
CA LYS A 195 18.44 -9.18 7.45
C LYS A 195 18.24 -8.19 8.58
N THR A 196 18.35 -6.91 8.28
CA THR A 196 18.28 -5.85 9.29
C THR A 196 16.81 -5.59 9.63
N THR A 197 16.44 -5.73 10.89
CA THR A 197 15.06 -5.43 11.35
C THR A 197 14.84 -3.93 11.45
N ILE A 198 13.57 -3.49 11.43
CA ILE A 198 13.24 -2.09 11.68
C ILE A 198 13.65 -1.66 13.09
N GLN A 199 13.59 -2.55 14.08
CA GLN A 199 14.13 -2.28 15.41
C GLN A 199 15.62 -1.86 15.35
N GLN A 200 16.46 -2.70 14.75
CA GLN A 200 17.90 -2.45 14.60
C GLN A 200 18.18 -1.18 13.79
N TYR A 201 17.39 -0.94 12.74
CA TYR A 201 17.54 0.24 11.92
C TYR A 201 17.21 1.53 12.69
N LEU A 202 16.11 1.55 13.45
CA LEU A 202 15.73 2.71 14.27
C LEU A 202 16.74 2.99 15.39
N GLU A 203 17.28 1.95 16.04
CA GLU A 203 18.35 2.09 17.04
C GLU A 203 19.59 2.80 16.46
N LYS A 204 19.96 2.48 15.21
CA LYS A 204 21.07 3.12 14.51
C LYS A 204 20.78 4.58 14.12
N MET A 205 19.54 4.88 13.75
CA MET A 205 19.13 6.20 13.26
C MET A 205 18.71 7.17 14.37
N GLY A 206 18.56 6.69 15.61
CA GLY A 206 18.10 7.47 16.76
C GLY A 206 16.64 7.94 16.61
N THR A 207 16.31 9.11 17.18
CA THR A 207 14.94 9.66 17.13
C THR A 207 14.61 10.32 15.78
N SER A 208 15.61 10.52 14.92
CA SER A 208 15.49 11.33 13.70
C SER A 208 14.35 10.90 12.77
N ILE A 209 14.08 9.59 12.65
CA ILE A 209 12.99 9.09 11.79
C ILE A 209 11.63 9.34 12.45
N MET A 210 11.54 9.21 13.77
CA MET A 210 10.28 9.39 14.51
C MET A 210 9.88 10.87 14.65
N GLU A 211 10.80 11.79 14.40
CA GLU A 211 10.58 13.24 14.35
C GLU A 211 10.20 13.75 12.94
N GLU A 212 10.26 12.89 11.92
CA GLU A 212 9.99 13.27 10.53
C GLU A 212 8.49 13.55 10.30
N GLU A 213 8.11 14.80 10.04
CA GLU A 213 6.72 15.14 9.73
C GLU A 213 6.44 15.08 8.22
N PRO A 214 5.28 14.55 7.79
CA PRO A 214 4.91 14.61 6.39
C PRO A 214 4.66 16.06 5.94
N PRO A 215 4.85 16.38 4.65
CA PRO A 215 4.40 17.64 4.09
C PRO A 215 2.88 17.79 4.26
N GLU A 216 2.38 19.04 4.21
CA GLU A 216 0.96 19.34 4.46
C GLU A 216 0.00 18.49 3.60
N SER A 217 0.35 18.29 2.33
CA SER A 217 -0.40 17.47 1.38
C SER A 217 -0.57 16.01 1.82
N LEU A 218 0.32 15.50 2.68
CA LEU A 218 0.35 14.14 3.17
C LEU A 218 -0.02 13.99 4.65
N LYS A 219 -0.26 15.08 5.40
CA LYS A 219 -0.60 14.99 6.84
C LYS A 219 -1.79 14.10 7.15
N THR A 220 -2.82 14.12 6.31
CA THR A 220 -3.99 13.26 6.50
C THR A 220 -3.65 11.78 6.32
N ARG A 221 -2.73 11.46 5.40
CA ARG A 221 -2.37 10.08 5.02
C ARG A 221 -1.22 9.52 5.85
N TYR A 222 -0.19 10.31 6.16
CA TYR A 222 1.05 9.87 6.83
C TYR A 222 1.35 10.60 8.15
N GLY A 223 0.35 11.26 8.75
CA GLY A 223 0.52 12.00 10.01
C GLY A 223 0.59 11.15 11.28
N GLY A 224 0.62 9.82 11.16
CA GLY A 224 0.38 8.89 12.26
C GLY A 224 -1.07 8.39 12.24
#